data_AF-A0A1B1E627-F1
#
_entry.id   AF-A0A1B1E627-F1
#
_cell.length_a   1.000
_cell.length_b   1.000
_cell.length_c   1.000
_cell.angle_alpha   90.00
_cell.angle_beta   90.00
_cell.angle_gamma   90.00
#
_symmetry.space_group_name_H-M   'P 1'
#
loop_
_entity.id
_entity.type
_entity.pdbx_description
1 polymer ?
#
loop_
_entity_poly.entity_id
_entity_poly.type
_entity_poly.pdbx_seq_one_letter_code
_entity_poly.pdbx_strand_id
1 'polypeptide(L)'
;MSETKIDLEELLPSWTQFYDKFENSEEDCSSGSNCDNNNTALNYLKPKIGQSDKIQKAICIACKMYKASMGPFKEVVWHFFYYWAGDKLSKSSVQKELFGADISSMCGHINNSCGNQQCGIPDEHINQNIFTSRKTLFDFWYDCETAQALLDHSASLDFDKCESYVKDVEAAHKVMQAYCQTNSSNDKYCENFWNSRGNHIKGKLNKLESALTAARERIAQEAKLASLQTDKAIRAATTTSSLSSIIGTLGMTVAPFLLYKVKL
;
A
#
# COMPACT_ATOMS: atom_id res chain seq x y z
N MET A 1 -6.66 17.75 -21.27
CA MET A 1 -7.37 16.81 -20.38
C MET A 1 -6.29 16.24 -19.47
N SER A 2 -6.22 16.63 -18.19
CA SER A 2 -5.18 16.07 -17.31
C SER A 2 -5.58 14.65 -16.96
N GLU A 3 -4.74 13.68 -17.32
CA GLU A 3 -4.88 12.32 -16.78
C GLU A 3 -4.72 12.41 -15.27
N THR A 4 -5.78 12.08 -14.54
CA THR A 4 -5.71 11.95 -13.08
C THR A 4 -4.86 10.72 -12.78
N LYS A 5 -3.61 10.96 -12.38
CA LYS A 5 -2.68 9.92 -11.93
C LYS A 5 -3.31 9.21 -10.74
N ILE A 6 -3.70 7.95 -10.91
CA ILE A 6 -4.33 7.15 -9.85
C ILE A 6 -3.24 6.76 -8.86
N ASP A 7 -3.53 6.90 -7.56
CA ASP A 7 -2.61 6.48 -6.51
C ASP A 7 -2.44 4.95 -6.52
N LEU A 8 -1.20 4.47 -6.51
CA LEU A 8 -0.92 3.03 -6.50
C LEU A 8 -1.57 2.36 -5.30
N GLU A 9 -1.43 2.96 -4.11
CA GLU A 9 -1.95 2.39 -2.87
C GLU A 9 -3.47 2.17 -2.94
N GLU A 10 -4.21 3.07 -3.59
CA GLU A 10 -5.66 2.99 -3.74
C GLU A 10 -6.13 1.88 -4.68
N LEU A 11 -5.21 1.27 -5.44
CA LEU A 11 -5.49 0.15 -6.34
C LEU A 11 -5.08 -1.20 -5.75
N LEU A 12 -4.37 -1.21 -4.61
CA LEU A 12 -3.85 -2.44 -4.03
C LEU A 12 -4.92 -3.18 -3.21
N PRO A 13 -4.90 -4.54 -3.20
CA PRO A 13 -5.80 -5.36 -2.39
C PRO A 13 -5.84 -5.01 -0.92
N SER A 14 -4.68 -4.76 -0.28
CA SER A 14 -4.59 -4.39 1.14
C SER A 14 -5.45 -3.15 1.46
N TRP A 15 -5.39 -2.14 0.60
CA TRP A 15 -6.20 -0.93 0.73
C TRP A 15 -7.66 -1.19 0.38
N THR A 16 -7.92 -1.59 -0.86
CA THR A 16 -9.26 -1.69 -1.45
C THR A 16 -10.17 -2.69 -0.72
N GLN A 17 -9.59 -3.77 -0.21
CA GLN A 17 -10.36 -4.82 0.45
C GLN A 17 -10.44 -4.63 1.98
N PHE A 18 -9.49 -3.91 2.59
CA PHE A 18 -9.40 -3.79 4.05
C PHE A 18 -9.26 -2.34 4.54
N TYR A 19 -8.13 -1.68 4.28
CA TYR A 19 -7.84 -0.39 4.94
C TYR A 19 -8.84 0.71 4.59
N ASP A 20 -9.30 0.79 3.34
CA ASP A 20 -10.34 1.73 2.93
C ASP A 20 -11.63 1.53 3.74
N LYS A 21 -12.01 0.28 3.99
CA LYS A 21 -13.20 -0.04 4.79
C LYS A 21 -13.03 0.42 6.23
N PHE A 22 -11.85 0.26 6.81
CA PHE A 22 -11.58 0.76 8.17
C PHE A 22 -11.51 2.28 8.24
N GLU A 23 -11.06 2.93 7.16
CA GLU A 23 -10.89 4.39 7.10
C GLU A 23 -12.20 5.13 6.82
N ASN A 24 -13.03 4.61 5.92
CA ASN A 24 -14.08 5.38 5.25
C ASN A 24 -15.49 4.80 5.44
N SER A 25 -15.65 3.71 6.17
CA SER A 25 -16.97 3.11 6.31
C SER A 25 -17.93 3.96 7.12
N GLU A 26 -19.15 4.04 6.59
CA GLU A 26 -20.30 4.64 7.24
C GLU A 26 -21.08 3.62 8.08
N GLU A 27 -20.77 2.32 7.98
CA GLU A 27 -21.54 1.27 8.64
C GLU A 27 -21.53 1.42 10.16
N ASP A 28 -22.73 1.47 10.74
CA ASP A 28 -22.90 1.45 12.18
C ASP A 28 -22.92 0.01 12.73
N CYS A 29 -22.45 -0.10 13.98
CA CYS A 29 -22.51 -1.32 14.77
C CYS A 29 -23.95 -1.49 15.31
N SER A 30 -24.92 -1.83 14.47
CA SER A 30 -26.27 -2.11 14.96
C SER A 30 -26.25 -3.35 15.86
N SER A 31 -26.90 -3.23 17.03
CA SER A 31 -27.06 -4.27 18.04
C SER A 31 -27.62 -5.56 17.41
N GLY A 32 -26.80 -6.61 17.40
CA GLY A 32 -27.14 -7.88 16.76
C GLY A 32 -25.94 -8.61 16.18
N SER A 33 -24.85 -7.89 15.91
CA SER A 33 -23.55 -8.53 15.74
C SER A 33 -23.01 -8.87 17.14
N ASN A 34 -22.91 -10.15 17.53
CA ASN A 34 -22.20 -10.63 18.72
C ASN A 34 -20.69 -10.27 18.68
N CYS A 35 -20.36 -8.99 18.54
CA CYS A 35 -19.02 -8.40 18.54
C CYS A 35 -18.81 -7.64 19.86
N ASP A 36 -19.70 -7.84 20.83
CA ASP A 36 -19.70 -7.17 22.14
C ASP A 36 -18.44 -7.46 22.97
N ASN A 37 -17.71 -8.54 22.67
CA ASN A 37 -16.42 -8.85 23.29
C ASN A 37 -15.29 -7.89 22.84
N ASN A 38 -15.48 -7.17 21.73
CA ASN A 38 -14.53 -6.21 21.20
C ASN A 38 -14.54 -4.88 21.97
N ASN A 39 -15.43 -4.75 22.96
CA ASN A 39 -15.46 -3.63 23.89
C ASN A 39 -14.10 -3.42 24.57
N THR A 40 -13.32 -4.48 24.80
CA THR A 40 -11.99 -4.34 25.43
C THR A 40 -10.97 -3.66 24.51
N ALA A 41 -10.87 -4.08 23.26
CA ALA A 41 -10.00 -3.43 22.26
C ALA A 41 -10.42 -1.98 22.00
N LEU A 42 -11.74 -1.74 21.88
CA LEU A 42 -12.28 -0.40 21.71
C LEU A 42 -11.95 0.51 22.90
N ASN A 43 -12.19 0.05 24.13
CA ASN A 43 -11.91 0.80 25.35
C ASN A 43 -10.42 1.12 25.50
N TYR A 44 -9.54 0.23 25.03
CA TYR A 44 -8.10 0.46 25.04
C TYR A 44 -7.66 1.52 24.02
N LEU A 45 -8.14 1.41 22.78
CA LEU A 45 -7.69 2.23 21.66
C LEU A 45 -8.29 3.64 21.68
N LYS A 46 -9.52 3.77 22.16
CA LYS A 46 -10.27 5.04 22.23
C LYS A 46 -9.48 6.20 22.86
N PRO A 47 -8.95 6.08 24.09
CA PRO A 47 -8.18 7.17 24.72
C PRO A 47 -6.83 7.46 24.05
N LYS A 48 -6.29 6.54 23.24
CA LYS A 48 -4.95 6.65 22.65
C LYS A 48 -4.97 7.29 21.27
N ILE A 49 -5.91 6.88 20.43
CA ILE A 49 -6.01 7.35 19.04
C ILE A 49 -6.90 8.62 18.94
N GLY A 50 -7.80 8.85 19.90
CA GLY A 50 -8.66 10.04 19.93
C GLY A 50 -9.81 10.05 18.91
N GLN A 51 -9.96 8.99 18.11
CA GLN A 51 -10.98 8.85 17.06
C GLN A 51 -11.96 7.71 17.37
N SER A 52 -12.63 7.83 18.52
CA SER A 52 -13.51 6.80 19.11
C SER A 52 -14.45 6.15 18.10
N ASP A 53 -15.19 6.97 17.35
CA ASP A 53 -16.24 6.50 16.44
C ASP A 53 -15.63 5.74 15.25
N LYS A 54 -14.50 6.23 14.72
CA LYS A 54 -13.77 5.56 13.63
C LYS A 54 -13.22 4.21 14.06
N ILE A 55 -12.63 4.13 15.25
CA ILE A 55 -12.13 2.86 15.81
C ILE A 55 -13.28 1.88 16.01
N GLN A 56 -14.40 2.34 16.55
CA GLN A 56 -15.58 1.51 16.74
C GLN A 56 -16.10 0.95 15.42
N LYS A 57 -16.25 1.79 14.38
CA LYS A 57 -16.66 1.36 13.04
C LYS A 57 -15.68 0.35 12.43
N ALA A 58 -14.38 0.63 12.49
CA ALA A 58 -13.34 -0.27 11.99
C ALA A 58 -13.37 -1.66 12.66
N ILE A 59 -13.52 -1.71 14.00
CA ILE A 59 -13.67 -2.96 14.75
C ILE A 59 -14.91 -3.74 14.31
N CYS A 60 -16.03 -3.05 14.10
CA CYS A 60 -17.28 -3.70 13.69
C CYS A 60 -17.18 -4.28 12.29
N ILE A 61 -16.53 -3.57 11.36
CA ILE A 61 -16.28 -4.06 10.00
C ILE A 61 -15.37 -5.27 10.02
N ALA A 62 -14.27 -5.22 10.78
CA ALA A 62 -13.37 -6.36 10.95
C ALA A 62 -14.15 -7.58 11.49
N CYS A 63 -15.02 -7.38 12.48
CA CYS A 63 -15.86 -8.46 13.01
C CYS A 63 -16.88 -9.01 12.00
N LYS A 64 -17.54 -8.14 11.22
CA LYS A 64 -18.48 -8.55 10.16
C LYS A 64 -17.76 -9.33 9.07
N MET A 65 -16.63 -8.81 8.58
CA MET A 65 -15.78 -9.47 7.58
C MET A 65 -15.30 -10.82 8.09
N TYR A 66 -14.85 -10.91 9.34
CA TYR A 66 -14.44 -12.16 9.98
C TYR A 66 -15.56 -13.22 10.01
N LYS A 67 -16.79 -12.82 10.32
CA LYS A 67 -17.95 -13.74 10.37
C LYS A 67 -18.43 -14.18 8.99
N ALA A 68 -18.36 -13.28 8.01
CA ALA A 68 -18.75 -13.57 6.63
C ALA A 68 -17.69 -14.38 5.86
N SER A 69 -16.42 -14.33 6.31
CA SER A 69 -15.31 -15.03 5.67
C SER A 69 -15.31 -16.52 5.97
N MET A 70 -15.02 -17.33 4.96
CA MET A 70 -14.74 -18.75 5.10
C MET A 70 -13.23 -19.03 4.99
N GLY A 71 -12.76 -20.06 5.71
CA GLY A 71 -11.39 -20.57 5.58
C GLY A 71 -10.29 -19.59 6.04
N PRO A 72 -9.08 -19.64 5.42
CA PRO A 72 -7.91 -18.86 5.85
C PRO A 72 -8.08 -17.34 5.79
N PHE A 73 -9.01 -16.85 4.97
CA PHE A 73 -9.35 -15.41 4.88
C PHE A 73 -9.84 -14.83 6.20
N LYS A 74 -10.38 -15.68 7.08
CA LYS A 74 -10.93 -15.28 8.36
C LYS A 74 -9.88 -14.67 9.28
N GLU A 75 -8.69 -15.26 9.39
CA GLU A 75 -7.61 -14.75 10.25
C GLU A 75 -6.94 -13.48 9.67
N VAL A 76 -6.96 -13.34 8.35
CA VAL A 76 -6.32 -12.23 7.63
C VAL A 76 -6.97 -10.88 7.96
N VAL A 77 -8.29 -10.85 8.16
CA VAL A 77 -9.03 -9.62 8.51
C VAL A 77 -8.48 -8.97 9.78
N TRP A 78 -8.23 -9.77 10.83
CA TRP A 78 -7.72 -9.25 12.10
C TRP A 78 -6.26 -8.80 12.01
N HIS A 79 -5.47 -9.40 11.13
CA HIS A 79 -4.11 -8.94 10.85
C HIS A 79 -4.12 -7.57 10.18
N PHE A 80 -4.98 -7.36 9.18
CA PHE A 80 -5.14 -6.03 8.59
C PHE A 80 -5.68 -5.01 9.59
N PHE A 81 -6.66 -5.38 10.43
CA PHE A 81 -7.12 -4.48 11.49
C PHE A 81 -5.99 -4.14 12.49
N TYR A 82 -5.20 -5.12 12.91
CA TYR A 82 -4.03 -4.92 13.77
C TYR A 82 -3.03 -3.92 13.17
N TYR A 83 -2.69 -4.09 11.89
CA TYR A 83 -1.75 -3.19 11.22
C TYR A 83 -2.32 -1.79 11.02
N TRP A 84 -3.62 -1.67 10.70
CA TRP A 84 -4.30 -0.39 10.60
C TRP A 84 -4.32 0.35 11.95
N ALA A 85 -4.74 -0.32 13.02
CA ALA A 85 -4.83 0.28 14.34
C ALA A 85 -3.45 0.66 14.89
N GLY A 86 -2.43 -0.18 14.66
CA GLY A 86 -1.07 0.13 15.04
C GLY A 86 -0.47 1.29 14.24
N ASP A 87 -0.78 1.45 12.96
CA ASP A 87 -0.41 2.64 12.18
C ASP A 87 -1.05 3.91 12.77
N LYS A 88 -2.32 3.86 13.15
CA LYS A 88 -2.99 4.97 13.85
C LYS A 88 -2.36 5.29 15.20
N LEU A 89 -2.03 4.28 16.00
CA LEU A 89 -1.30 4.45 17.26
C LEU A 89 0.05 5.13 17.03
N SER A 90 0.78 4.72 15.99
CA SER A 90 2.10 5.26 15.66
C SER A 90 2.10 6.75 15.30
N LYS A 91 0.95 7.26 14.82
CA LYS A 91 0.72 8.65 14.41
C LYS A 91 0.02 9.49 15.49
N SER A 92 -0.46 8.84 16.56
CA SER A 92 -1.13 9.51 17.67
C SER A 92 -0.14 10.20 18.62
N SER A 93 -0.65 10.91 19.62
CA SER A 93 0.17 11.54 20.67
C SER A 93 0.80 10.56 21.67
N VAL A 94 0.75 9.25 21.38
CA VAL A 94 1.42 8.22 22.17
C VAL A 94 2.93 8.49 22.16
N GLN A 95 3.53 8.43 23.36
CA GLN A 95 4.98 8.50 23.52
C GLN A 95 5.62 7.34 22.76
N LYS A 96 6.63 7.60 21.92
CA LYS A 96 7.27 6.58 21.07
C LYS A 96 7.80 5.40 21.90
N GLU A 97 8.19 5.67 23.13
CA GLU A 97 8.70 4.72 24.11
C GLU A 97 7.62 3.72 24.58
N LEU A 98 6.34 4.10 24.52
CA LEU A 98 5.21 3.27 24.93
C LEU A 98 4.60 2.47 23.78
N PHE A 99 5.03 2.70 22.53
CA PHE A 99 4.45 2.06 21.36
C PHE A 99 4.45 0.53 21.45
N GLY A 100 5.55 -0.08 21.89
CA GLY A 100 5.64 -1.54 21.99
C GLY A 100 4.67 -2.14 23.02
N ALA A 101 4.50 -1.47 24.15
CA ALA A 101 3.54 -1.87 25.17
C ALA A 101 2.10 -1.70 24.66
N ASP A 102 1.85 -0.65 23.89
CA ASP A 102 0.55 -0.37 23.30
C ASP A 102 0.15 -1.38 22.21
N ILE A 103 1.10 -1.76 21.35
CA ILE A 103 0.90 -2.78 20.33
C ILE A 103 0.65 -4.16 20.95
N SER A 104 1.44 -4.58 21.95
CA SER A 104 1.23 -5.87 22.62
C SER A 104 -0.11 -5.90 23.35
N SER A 105 -0.45 -4.85 24.10
CA SER A 105 -1.76 -4.75 24.77
C SER A 105 -2.93 -4.79 23.77
N MET A 106 -2.82 -4.04 22.67
CA MET A 106 -3.80 -4.07 21.59
C MET A 106 -3.93 -5.48 20.99
N CYS A 107 -2.82 -6.17 20.76
CA CYS A 107 -2.80 -7.54 20.26
C CYS A 107 -3.55 -8.49 21.20
N GLY A 108 -3.28 -8.44 22.51
CA GLY A 108 -3.99 -9.23 23.51
C GLY A 108 -5.51 -9.00 23.47
N HIS A 109 -5.94 -7.73 23.36
CA HIS A 109 -7.36 -7.40 23.23
C HIS A 109 -7.99 -7.89 21.91
N ILE A 110 -7.27 -7.79 20.79
CA ILE A 110 -7.73 -8.33 19.51
C ILE A 110 -7.83 -9.86 19.58
N ASN A 111 -6.81 -10.56 20.06
CA ASN A 111 -6.82 -12.02 20.15
C ASN A 111 -7.98 -12.55 21.02
N ASN A 112 -8.32 -11.85 22.12
CA ASN A 112 -9.47 -12.18 22.96
C ASN A 112 -10.83 -11.98 22.24
N SER A 113 -10.86 -11.16 21.19
CA SER A 113 -12.07 -10.86 20.42
C SER A 113 -12.46 -11.98 19.44
N CYS A 114 -11.55 -12.91 19.12
CA CYS A 114 -11.84 -14.06 18.24
C CYS A 114 -12.46 -15.29 18.94
N GLY A 115 -12.79 -15.18 20.24
CA GLY A 115 -13.37 -16.29 21.01
C GLY A 115 -12.37 -17.42 21.26
N ASN A 116 -12.79 -18.69 21.09
CA ASN A 116 -11.96 -19.86 21.41
C ASN A 116 -10.81 -20.11 20.41
N GLN A 117 -10.82 -19.44 19.26
CA GLN A 117 -9.71 -19.43 18.31
C GLN A 117 -8.97 -18.11 18.48
N GLN A 118 -7.66 -18.16 18.73
CA GLN A 118 -6.85 -16.93 18.72
C GLN A 118 -6.87 -16.34 17.31
N CYS A 119 -6.92 -15.01 17.18
CA CYS A 119 -6.86 -14.34 15.87
C CYS A 119 -5.51 -14.53 15.15
N GLY A 120 -4.56 -15.24 15.76
CA GLY A 120 -3.22 -15.47 15.24
C GLY A 120 -2.33 -14.23 15.28
N ILE A 121 -2.76 -13.14 15.94
CA ILE A 121 -1.98 -11.91 15.96
C ILE A 121 -0.76 -12.11 16.87
N PRO A 122 0.46 -11.78 16.39
CA PRO A 122 1.67 -11.88 17.18
C PRO A 122 1.63 -10.93 18.39
N ASP A 123 1.63 -11.50 19.60
CA ASP A 123 1.60 -10.74 20.87
C ASP A 123 3.02 -10.53 21.37
N GLU A 124 3.76 -9.64 20.70
CA GLU A 124 5.11 -9.27 21.09
C GLU A 124 5.25 -7.77 21.33
N HIS A 125 6.12 -7.43 22.28
CA HIS A 125 6.53 -6.06 22.55
C HIS A 125 7.59 -5.61 21.53
N ILE A 126 7.14 -5.06 20.41
CA ILE A 126 8.00 -4.61 19.30
C ILE A 126 8.07 -3.09 19.19
N ASN A 127 9.22 -2.57 18.77
CA ASN A 127 9.33 -1.15 18.45
C ASN A 127 8.63 -0.83 17.12
N GLN A 128 8.40 0.47 16.89
CA GLN A 128 7.71 0.98 15.71
C GLN A 128 8.37 0.57 14.39
N ASN A 129 9.70 0.49 14.34
CA ASN A 129 10.42 0.17 13.11
C ASN A 129 10.21 -1.29 12.68
N ILE A 130 10.23 -2.21 13.65
CA ILE A 130 9.90 -3.62 13.43
C ILE A 130 8.43 -3.76 13.05
N PHE A 131 7.52 -3.08 13.75
CA PHE A 131 6.10 -3.07 13.41
C PHE A 131 5.85 -2.62 11.96
N THR A 132 6.42 -1.49 11.55
CA THR A 132 6.29 -0.96 10.18
C THR A 132 6.83 -1.95 9.15
N SER A 133 8.00 -2.54 9.40
CA SER A 133 8.58 -3.53 8.49
C SER A 133 7.70 -4.78 8.35
N ARG A 134 7.10 -5.26 9.45
CA ARG A 134 6.13 -6.37 9.41
C ARG A 134 4.90 -6.01 8.60
N LYS A 135 4.32 -4.82 8.82
CA LYS A 135 3.18 -4.31 8.06
C LYS A 135 3.48 -4.29 6.56
N THR A 136 4.58 -3.64 6.17
CA THR A 136 4.98 -3.50 4.76
C THR A 136 5.09 -4.86 4.06
N LEU A 137 5.71 -5.86 4.72
CA LEU A 137 5.85 -7.19 4.13
C LEU A 137 4.55 -7.98 4.11
N PHE A 138 3.69 -7.79 5.12
CA PHE A 138 2.38 -8.39 5.15
C PHE A 138 1.50 -7.83 4.03
N ASP A 139 1.44 -6.51 3.87
CA ASP A 139 0.70 -5.84 2.78
C ASP A 139 1.22 -6.32 1.42
N PHE A 140 2.55 -6.31 1.22
CA PHE A 140 3.18 -6.78 0.00
C PHE A 140 2.82 -8.22 -0.37
N TRP A 141 2.68 -9.11 0.62
CA TRP A 141 2.30 -10.50 0.37
C TRP A 141 0.97 -10.63 -0.38
N TYR A 142 0.02 -9.73 -0.12
CA TYR A 142 -1.29 -9.69 -0.79
C TYR A 142 -1.29 -8.79 -2.02
N ASP A 143 -0.44 -7.77 -2.03
CA ASP A 143 -0.48 -6.73 -3.05
C ASP A 143 0.36 -7.04 -4.28
N CYS A 144 1.39 -7.89 -4.16
CA CYS A 144 2.43 -8.01 -5.18
C CYS A 144 1.91 -8.42 -6.56
N GLU A 145 0.88 -9.27 -6.62
CA GLU A 145 0.33 -9.76 -7.90
C GLU A 145 -0.46 -8.66 -8.61
N THR A 146 -1.19 -7.85 -7.85
CA THR A 146 -1.90 -6.68 -8.39
C THR A 146 -0.91 -5.60 -8.81
N ALA A 147 0.10 -5.32 -7.98
CA ALA A 147 1.16 -4.35 -8.31
C ALA A 147 1.90 -4.75 -9.61
N GLN A 148 2.20 -6.05 -9.78
CA GLN A 148 2.83 -6.56 -10.99
C GLN A 148 1.91 -6.39 -12.22
N ALA A 149 0.64 -6.79 -12.11
CA ALA A 149 -0.32 -6.65 -13.21
C ALA A 149 -0.53 -5.19 -13.63
N LEU A 150 -0.53 -4.26 -12.66
CA LEU A 150 -0.62 -2.83 -12.94
C LEU A 150 0.60 -2.33 -13.72
N LEU A 151 1.81 -2.77 -13.39
CA LEU A 151 3.01 -2.42 -14.16
C LEU A 151 2.99 -3.00 -15.58
N ASP A 152 2.49 -4.22 -15.74
CA ASP A 152 2.46 -4.91 -17.03
C ASP A 152 1.42 -4.32 -17.99
N HIS A 153 0.34 -3.73 -17.49
CA HIS A 153 -0.81 -3.35 -18.31
C HIS A 153 -1.23 -1.88 -18.24
N SER A 154 -0.77 -1.10 -17.27
CA SER A 154 -1.22 0.29 -17.11
C SER A 154 -0.25 1.29 -17.72
N ALA A 155 -0.73 2.04 -18.71
CA ALA A 155 -0.02 3.20 -19.26
C ALA A 155 -0.06 4.43 -18.34
N SER A 156 -0.96 4.45 -17.34
CA SER A 156 -1.24 5.62 -16.49
C SER A 156 -0.90 5.43 -15.01
N LEU A 157 -0.18 4.36 -14.66
CA LEU A 157 0.22 4.11 -13.27
C LEU A 157 1.23 5.15 -12.81
N ASP A 158 1.16 5.52 -11.53
CA ASP A 158 2.23 6.27 -10.90
C ASP A 158 3.50 5.45 -10.73
N PHE A 159 4.36 5.50 -11.77
CA PHE A 159 5.63 4.79 -11.80
C PHE A 159 6.55 5.16 -10.61
N ASP A 160 6.57 6.43 -10.21
CA ASP A 160 7.42 6.91 -9.11
C ASP A 160 6.95 6.34 -7.76
N LYS A 161 5.63 6.26 -7.57
CA LYS A 161 5.05 5.59 -6.40
C LYS A 161 5.33 4.09 -6.41
N CYS A 162 5.26 3.43 -7.57
CA CYS A 162 5.61 2.02 -7.65
C CYS A 162 7.09 1.77 -7.34
N GLU A 163 7.99 2.64 -7.81
CA GLU A 163 9.40 2.54 -7.45
C GLU A 163 9.61 2.74 -5.94
N SER A 164 8.92 3.71 -5.35
CA SER A 164 8.99 3.98 -3.91
C SER A 164 8.49 2.77 -3.10
N TYR A 165 7.36 2.19 -3.51
CA TYR A 165 6.79 0.99 -2.91
C TYR A 165 7.76 -0.21 -2.95
N VAL A 166 8.42 -0.44 -4.09
CA VAL A 166 9.43 -1.51 -4.23
C VAL A 166 10.61 -1.27 -3.28
N LYS A 167 11.10 -0.03 -3.17
CA LYS A 167 12.20 0.33 -2.24
C LYS A 167 11.81 0.11 -0.77
N ASP A 168 10.58 0.47 -0.39
CA ASP A 168 10.09 0.28 0.97
C ASP A 168 9.98 -1.21 1.33
N VAL A 169 9.50 -2.04 0.40
CA VAL A 169 9.45 -3.50 0.58
C VAL A 169 10.86 -4.09 0.68
N GLU A 170 11.81 -3.64 -0.13
CA GLU A 170 13.20 -4.09 -0.06
C GLU A 170 13.85 -3.73 1.28
N ALA A 171 13.63 -2.51 1.77
CA ALA A 171 14.12 -2.06 3.06
C ALA A 171 13.51 -2.88 4.21
N ALA A 172 12.20 -3.09 4.20
CA ALA A 172 11.50 -3.91 5.18
C ALA A 172 11.98 -5.37 5.17
N HIS A 173 12.26 -5.94 3.99
CA HIS A 173 12.81 -7.29 3.84
C HIS A 173 14.18 -7.40 4.52
N LYS A 174 15.09 -6.45 4.29
CA LYS A 174 16.42 -6.42 4.91
C LYS A 174 16.33 -6.33 6.44
N VAL A 175 15.46 -5.46 6.96
CA VAL A 175 15.23 -5.32 8.40
C VAL A 175 14.73 -6.64 9.00
N MET A 176 13.70 -7.23 8.40
CA MET A 176 13.11 -8.46 8.93
C MET A 176 14.00 -9.68 8.76
N GLN A 177 14.87 -9.71 7.74
CA GLN A 177 15.87 -10.75 7.59
C GLN A 177 16.86 -10.73 8.76
N ALA A 178 17.44 -9.57 9.08
CA ALA A 178 18.36 -9.44 10.21
C ALA A 178 17.66 -9.70 11.56
N TYR A 179 16.45 -9.17 11.72
CA TYR A 179 15.68 -9.35 12.95
C TYR A 179 15.31 -10.83 13.19
N CYS A 180 14.74 -11.51 12.19
CA CYS A 180 14.30 -12.89 12.36
C CYS A 180 15.45 -13.90 12.37
N GLN A 181 16.64 -13.56 11.87
CA GLN A 181 17.84 -14.39 12.08
C GLN A 181 18.22 -14.51 13.56
N THR A 182 17.97 -13.45 14.35
CA THR A 182 18.33 -13.41 15.77
C THR A 182 17.17 -13.78 16.71
N ASN A 183 15.92 -13.73 16.22
CA ASN A 183 14.71 -13.93 17.04
C ASN A 183 13.80 -15.06 16.53
N SER A 184 14.27 -15.93 15.62
CA SER A 184 13.47 -16.88 14.84
C SER A 184 12.50 -17.77 15.63
N SER A 185 12.85 -18.16 16.86
CA SER A 185 12.06 -19.05 17.73
C SER A 185 11.33 -18.34 18.87
N ASN A 186 11.69 -17.09 19.15
CA ASN A 186 11.15 -16.33 20.29
C ASN A 186 10.10 -15.30 19.86
N ASP A 187 9.89 -15.17 18.55
CA ASP A 187 9.00 -14.19 17.94
C ASP A 187 8.01 -14.90 17.01
N LYS A 188 6.70 -14.79 17.29
CA LYS A 188 5.68 -15.56 16.56
C LYS A 188 5.51 -15.06 15.14
N TYR A 189 5.79 -13.79 14.85
CA TYR A 189 5.82 -13.32 13.47
C TYR A 189 6.95 -14.00 12.70
N CYS A 190 8.15 -14.07 13.29
CA CYS A 190 9.27 -14.76 12.66
C CYS A 190 8.95 -16.25 12.43
N GLU A 191 8.42 -16.92 13.45
CA GLU A 191 8.06 -18.34 13.39
C GLU A 191 6.96 -18.63 12.35
N ASN A 192 5.83 -17.93 12.42
CA ASN A 192 4.62 -18.29 11.70
C ASN A 192 4.51 -17.63 10.31
N PHE A 193 5.11 -16.46 10.12
CA PHE A 193 5.04 -15.73 8.85
C PHE A 193 6.38 -15.72 8.12
N TRP A 194 7.44 -15.21 8.77
CA TRP A 194 8.71 -14.98 8.07
C TRP A 194 9.41 -16.27 7.65
N ASN A 195 9.53 -17.26 8.53
CA ASN A 195 10.29 -18.48 8.25
C ASN A 195 9.71 -19.25 7.05
N SER A 196 8.39 -19.22 6.87
CA SER A 196 7.73 -19.88 5.74
C SER A 196 7.65 -19.01 4.48
N ARG A 197 7.70 -17.67 4.60
CA ARG A 197 7.42 -16.76 3.47
C ARG A 197 8.58 -15.86 3.06
N GLY A 198 9.61 -15.66 3.88
CA GLY A 198 10.67 -14.67 3.66
C GLY A 198 11.41 -14.85 2.32
N ASN A 199 11.68 -16.09 1.94
CA ASN A 199 12.26 -16.42 0.64
C ASN A 199 11.28 -16.20 -0.52
N HIS A 200 9.99 -16.55 -0.33
CA HIS A 200 8.94 -16.32 -1.32
C HIS A 200 8.69 -14.83 -1.54
N ILE A 201 8.72 -14.03 -0.48
CA ILE A 201 8.65 -12.57 -0.52
C ILE A 201 9.82 -12.02 -1.35
N LYS A 202 11.06 -12.47 -1.10
CA LYS A 202 12.21 -12.04 -1.91
C LYS A 202 12.04 -12.41 -3.39
N GLY A 203 11.53 -13.61 -3.67
CA GLY A 203 11.21 -14.03 -5.04
C GLY A 203 10.14 -13.17 -5.71
N LYS A 204 9.06 -12.84 -5.01
CA LYS A 204 8.00 -11.93 -5.48
C LYS A 204 8.55 -10.50 -5.69
N LEU A 205 9.40 -10.01 -4.80
CA LEU A 205 10.06 -8.71 -4.92
C LEU A 205 10.93 -8.64 -6.17
N ASN A 206 11.80 -9.62 -6.41
CA ASN A 206 12.65 -9.66 -7.60
C ASN A 206 11.83 -9.67 -8.91
N LYS A 207 10.67 -10.35 -8.91
CA LYS A 207 9.73 -10.32 -10.06
C LYS A 207 9.16 -8.91 -10.27
N LEU A 208 8.74 -8.25 -9.20
CA LEU A 208 8.20 -6.89 -9.27
C LEU A 208 9.27 -5.88 -9.73
N GLU A 209 10.51 -5.99 -9.24
CA GLU A 209 11.66 -5.20 -9.70
C GLU A 209 11.93 -5.38 -11.20
N SER A 210 11.79 -6.62 -11.70
CA SER A 210 11.93 -6.93 -13.12
C SER A 210 10.81 -6.30 -13.95
N ALA A 211 9.55 -6.39 -13.49
CA ALA A 211 8.41 -5.74 -14.13
C ALA A 211 8.55 -4.21 -14.15
N LEU A 212 9.06 -3.62 -13.07
CA LEU A 212 9.33 -2.18 -12.97
C LEU A 212 10.40 -1.75 -13.98
N THR A 213 11.46 -2.54 -14.13
CA THR A 213 12.52 -2.27 -15.12
C THR A 213 11.98 -2.34 -16.54
N ALA A 214 11.20 -3.38 -16.86
CA ALA A 214 10.56 -3.52 -18.17
C ALA A 214 9.58 -2.35 -18.46
N ALA A 215 8.80 -1.93 -17.47
CA ALA A 215 7.91 -0.77 -17.59
C ALA A 215 8.70 0.52 -17.88
N ARG A 216 9.82 0.74 -17.20
CA ARG A 216 10.71 1.89 -17.45
C ARG A 216 11.23 1.91 -18.89
N GLU A 217 11.66 0.75 -19.40
CA GLU A 217 12.13 0.63 -20.77
C GLU A 217 11.03 0.92 -21.80
N ARG A 218 9.80 0.42 -21.57
CA ARG A 218 8.64 0.72 -22.41
C ARG A 218 8.35 2.23 -22.45
N ILE A 219 8.28 2.89 -21.30
CA ILE A 219 8.04 4.33 -21.19
C ILE A 219 9.13 5.12 -21.94
N ALA A 220 10.40 4.73 -21.80
CA ALA A 220 11.50 5.39 -22.50
C ALA A 220 11.42 5.18 -24.03
N GLN A 221 11.04 3.99 -24.49
CA GLN A 221 10.84 3.69 -25.91
C GLN A 221 9.68 4.48 -26.52
N GLU A 222 8.54 4.57 -25.83
CA GLU A 222 7.38 5.34 -26.25
C GLU A 222 7.69 6.83 -26.33
N ALA A 223 8.38 7.39 -25.33
CA ALA A 223 8.82 8.79 -25.34
C ALA A 223 9.75 9.08 -26.54
N LYS A 224 10.68 8.18 -26.84
CA LYS A 224 11.57 8.29 -28.00
C LYS A 224 10.80 8.21 -29.32
N LEU A 225 9.83 7.32 -29.43
CA LEU A 225 8.99 7.20 -30.63
C LEU A 225 8.12 8.44 -30.85
N ALA A 226 7.50 8.98 -29.78
CA ALA A 226 6.70 10.19 -29.84
C ALA A 226 7.53 11.42 -30.27
N SER A 227 8.76 11.54 -29.75
CA SER A 227 9.71 12.58 -30.19
C SER A 227 10.03 12.47 -31.68
N LEU A 228 10.33 11.26 -32.18
CA LEU A 228 10.60 11.04 -33.60
C LEU A 228 9.40 11.34 -34.50
N GLN A 229 8.18 11.02 -34.07
CA GLN A 229 6.96 11.35 -34.80
C GLN A 229 6.72 12.87 -34.86
N THR A 230 6.97 13.57 -33.75
CA THR A 230 6.87 15.03 -33.67
C THR A 230 7.87 15.69 -34.62
N ASP A 231 9.12 15.23 -34.63
CA ASP A 231 10.16 15.73 -35.54
C ASP A 231 9.78 15.52 -37.02
N LYS A 232 9.23 14.35 -37.35
CA LYS A 232 8.73 14.07 -38.72
C LYS A 232 7.59 15.01 -39.10
N ALA A 233 6.65 15.26 -38.20
CA ALA A 233 5.54 16.19 -38.44
C ALA A 233 6.02 17.63 -38.66
N ILE A 234 6.97 18.10 -37.84
CA ILE A 234 7.59 19.44 -38.01
C ILE A 234 8.30 19.55 -39.36
N ARG A 235 9.10 18.54 -39.74
CA ARG A 235 9.78 18.53 -41.04
C ARG A 235 8.78 18.55 -42.21
N ALA A 236 7.74 17.73 -42.17
CA ALA A 236 6.71 17.69 -43.22
C ALA A 236 5.95 19.02 -43.36
N ALA A 237 5.61 19.66 -42.24
CA ALA A 237 4.99 20.99 -42.24
C ALA A 237 5.93 22.06 -42.84
N THR A 238 7.23 21.99 -42.52
CA THR A 238 8.25 22.90 -43.05
C THR A 238 8.47 22.71 -44.56
N THR A 239 8.40 21.48 -45.08
CA THR A 239 8.52 21.22 -46.53
C THR A 239 7.27 21.65 -47.30
N THR A 240 6.10 21.54 -46.69
CA THR A 240 4.84 21.98 -47.32
C THR A 240 4.74 23.51 -47.39
N SER A 241 5.26 24.23 -46.39
CA SER A 241 5.30 25.71 -46.41
C SER A 241 6.36 26.30 -47.34
N SER A 242 7.36 25.52 -47.76
CA SER A 242 8.41 25.98 -48.69
C SER A 242 8.03 25.86 -50.18
N LEU A 243 6.90 25.23 -50.51
CA LEU A 243 6.31 25.24 -51.86
C LEU A 243 5.26 26.34 -52.08
N SER A 244 4.91 27.12 -51.06
CA SER A 244 4.03 28.30 -51.15
C SER A 244 4.79 29.59 -50.82
N SER A 245 5.96 29.79 -51.44
CA SER A 245 6.46 31.15 -51.64
C SER A 245 5.72 31.73 -52.85
N ILE A 246 4.68 32.51 -52.57
CA ILE A 246 4.42 33.84 -53.14
C ILE A 246 3.23 34.43 -52.37
N ILE A 247 3.54 35.51 -51.63
CA ILE A 247 2.66 36.56 -51.08
C ILE A 247 1.94 36.28 -49.74
N GLY A 248 2.31 37.06 -48.71
CA GLY A 248 1.38 37.40 -47.63
C GLY A 248 1.98 37.52 -46.24
N THR A 249 2.63 38.65 -45.95
CA THR A 249 2.93 39.16 -44.61
C THR A 249 1.68 39.14 -43.70
N LEU A 250 1.72 38.50 -42.53
CA LEU A 250 1.30 39.03 -41.21
C LEU A 250 1.24 37.92 -40.14
N GLY A 251 1.52 38.32 -38.89
CA GLY A 251 2.07 37.45 -37.86
C GLY A 251 1.14 36.39 -37.27
N MET A 252 1.74 35.26 -36.93
CA MET A 252 1.25 34.38 -35.88
C MET A 252 2.42 33.97 -35.01
N THR A 253 2.41 34.47 -33.78
CA THR A 253 3.18 33.95 -32.65
C THR A 253 2.75 32.51 -32.41
N VAL A 254 3.57 31.55 -32.85
CA VAL A 254 3.42 30.16 -32.44
C VAL A 254 4.10 30.04 -31.08
N ALA A 255 3.29 30.05 -30.02
CA ALA A 255 3.76 29.75 -28.68
C ALA A 255 4.17 28.27 -28.61
N PRO A 256 5.43 27.94 -28.25
CA PRO A 256 5.78 26.56 -27.97
C PRO A 256 5.17 26.16 -26.63
N PHE A 257 4.21 25.23 -26.65
CA PHE A 257 3.77 24.51 -25.45
C PHE A 257 4.91 23.59 -24.98
N LEU A 258 5.83 24.15 -24.20
CA LEU A 258 6.75 23.38 -23.37
C LEU A 258 6.04 23.01 -22.08
N LEU A 259 5.41 21.84 -22.04
CA LEU A 259 5.01 21.19 -20.79
C LEU A 259 5.62 19.79 -20.74
N TYR A 260 6.91 19.73 -20.41
CA TYR A 260 7.48 18.53 -19.82
C TYR A 260 8.35 18.93 -18.64
N LYS A 261 7.77 18.83 -17.45
CA LYS A 261 8.45 19.07 -16.17
C LYS A 261 8.79 17.71 -15.59
N VAL A 262 9.96 17.18 -15.93
CA VAL A 262 10.62 16.13 -15.15
C VAL A 262 11.23 16.81 -13.94
N LYS A 263 10.75 16.46 -12.75
CA LYS A 263 11.52 16.72 -11.53
C LYS A 263 12.41 15.51 -11.29
N LEU A 264 13.73 15.76 -11.30
CA LEU A 264 14.74 14.92 -10.65
C LEU A 264 14.58 15.00 -9.14
#